data_AF-Q10YU9-F1
#
_entry.id   AF-Q10YU9-F1
#
_cell.length_a   1.000
_cell.length_b   1.000
_cell.length_c   1.000
_cell.angle_alpha   90.00
_cell.angle_beta   90.00
_cell.angle_gamma   90.00
#
_symmetry.space_group_name_H-M   'P 1'
#
loop_
_entity.id
_entity.type
_entity.pdbx_description
1 polymer ?
#
loop_
_entity_poly.entity_id
_entity_poly.type
_entity_poly.pdbx_seq_one_letter_code
_entity_poly.pdbx_strand_id
1 'polypeptide(L)'
;MPRKPRNLLAGYSYHITTRCNNREFKLSRRQCREVFLYAIKKVSTKYNFRLYALCIMSNHVHYLIEPLQPEDLPKIMHFLNWYTAMCFNRMLKRTGHFWEKRYYSNGFPSSDKERALNTLRYIHGNPKAAKMRCGFFYDFSNYGSYECLTNDGLTQWHPAFLELANTLEECAQKYKGFCRKYKPKQKKGKKCHWGSKFLGGIVLSFDGRNSRSTKKNSTKKKESTLFDFPPTVMPEENKEIARVVSQFVVANRPSVRWGG
;
A
#
# COMPACT_ATOMS: atom_id res chain seq x y z
N MET A 1 15.96 -19.21 -13.94
CA MET A 1 14.96 -20.24 -13.54
C MET A 1 13.55 -19.74 -13.84
N PRO A 2 12.71 -20.55 -14.50
CA PRO A 2 11.29 -20.24 -14.64
C PRO A 2 10.63 -20.15 -13.26
N ARG A 3 9.74 -19.17 -13.08
CA ARG A 3 9.04 -18.99 -11.79
C ARG A 3 7.91 -20.00 -11.70
N LYS A 4 7.68 -20.55 -10.50
CA LYS A 4 6.52 -21.41 -10.25
C LYS A 4 5.22 -20.68 -10.64
N PRO A 5 4.33 -21.31 -11.44
CA PRO A 5 3.04 -20.73 -11.78
C PRO A 5 2.23 -20.48 -10.49
N ARG A 6 1.38 -19.45 -10.51
CA ARG A 6 0.51 -19.16 -9.37
C ARG A 6 -0.68 -20.11 -9.43
N ASN A 7 -0.99 -20.72 -8.30
CA ASN A 7 -2.25 -21.44 -8.13
C ASN A 7 -3.36 -20.41 -7.89
N LEU A 8 -4.14 -20.12 -8.93
CA LEU A 8 -5.27 -19.20 -8.88
C LEU A 8 -6.55 -20.02 -8.97
N LEU A 9 -7.49 -19.78 -8.06
CA LEU A 9 -8.67 -20.61 -7.85
C LEU A 9 -9.91 -19.72 -7.89
N ALA A 10 -11.01 -20.27 -8.39
CA ALA A 10 -12.30 -19.59 -8.39
C ALA A 10 -12.83 -19.41 -6.96
N GLY A 11 -13.55 -18.32 -6.70
CA GLY A 11 -14.08 -18.02 -5.38
C GLY A 11 -13.01 -17.77 -4.32
N TYR A 12 -11.83 -17.30 -4.72
CA TYR A 12 -10.74 -16.94 -3.80
C TYR A 12 -10.53 -15.42 -3.77
N SER A 13 -10.27 -14.94 -2.55
CA SER A 13 -9.78 -13.60 -2.28
C SER A 13 -8.26 -13.61 -2.11
N TYR A 14 -7.59 -12.58 -2.63
CA TYR A 14 -6.14 -12.48 -2.65
C TYR A 14 -5.65 -11.25 -1.91
N HIS A 15 -4.85 -11.47 -0.86
CA HIS A 15 -4.05 -10.41 -0.25
C HIS A 15 -2.84 -10.13 -1.13
N ILE A 16 -2.79 -8.93 -1.70
CA ILE A 16 -1.75 -8.54 -2.65
C ILE A 16 -0.92 -7.40 -2.10
N THR A 17 0.38 -7.42 -2.41
CA THR A 17 1.28 -6.31 -2.13
C THR A 17 2.22 -6.02 -3.29
N THR A 18 2.27 -4.77 -3.73
CA THR A 18 3.29 -4.26 -4.68
C THR A 18 4.16 -3.24 -3.96
N ARG A 19 5.49 -3.28 -4.16
CA ARG A 19 6.45 -2.42 -3.46
C ARG A 19 7.36 -1.68 -4.44
N CYS A 20 7.62 -0.40 -4.15
CA CYS A 20 8.54 0.43 -4.92
C CYS A 20 9.96 -0.14 -4.87
N ASN A 21 10.69 0.04 -5.97
CA ASN A 21 12.08 -0.38 -6.08
C ASN A 21 12.93 0.28 -4.96
N ASN A 22 13.92 -0.45 -4.44
CA ASN A 22 14.74 -0.06 -3.28
C ASN A 22 13.96 0.30 -2.01
N ARG A 23 12.64 0.03 -1.96
CA ARG A 23 11.73 0.46 -0.87
C ARG A 23 11.69 1.98 -0.67
N GLU A 24 12.03 2.74 -1.71
CA GLU A 24 12.00 4.20 -1.70
C GLU A 24 10.56 4.72 -1.49
N PHE A 25 10.42 5.86 -0.79
CA PHE A 25 9.14 6.48 -0.48
C PHE A 25 8.52 7.24 -1.66
N LYS A 26 8.42 6.61 -2.84
CA LYS A 26 7.96 7.25 -4.09
C LYS A 26 6.44 7.46 -4.19
N LEU A 27 5.68 6.85 -3.29
CA LEU A 27 4.23 7.05 -3.14
C LEU A 27 3.90 8.02 -1.99
N SER A 28 4.88 8.77 -1.46
CA SER A 28 4.62 9.79 -0.44
C SER A 28 3.81 10.97 -1.01
N ARG A 29 4.11 11.39 -2.24
CA ARG A 29 3.44 12.49 -2.95
C ARG A 29 1.96 12.17 -3.19
N ARG A 30 1.11 13.15 -2.90
CA ARG A 30 -0.34 13.06 -3.12
C ARG A 30 -0.66 12.70 -4.57
N GLN A 31 -0.03 13.38 -5.54
CA GLN A 31 -0.27 13.18 -6.98
C GLN A 31 0.00 11.74 -7.42
N CYS A 32 1.02 11.07 -6.84
CA CYS A 32 1.28 9.67 -7.17
C CYS A 32 0.12 8.77 -6.72
N ARG A 33 -0.46 9.03 -5.54
CA ARG A 33 -1.59 8.27 -5.00
C ARG A 33 -2.85 8.53 -5.82
N GLU A 34 -3.04 9.76 -6.27
CA GLU A 34 -4.15 10.17 -7.12
C GLU A 34 -4.16 9.43 -8.45
N VAL A 35 -3.02 9.41 -9.14
CA VAL A 35 -2.84 8.61 -10.36
C VAL A 35 -3.04 7.11 -10.09
N PHE A 36 -2.64 6.64 -8.90
CA PHE A 36 -2.86 5.24 -8.52
C PHE A 36 -4.35 4.90 -8.39
N LEU A 37 -5.12 5.73 -7.68
CA LEU A 37 -6.57 5.56 -7.53
C LEU A 37 -7.28 5.59 -8.88
N TYR A 38 -6.86 6.50 -9.76
CA TYR A 38 -7.35 6.54 -11.13
C TYR A 38 -7.06 5.25 -11.91
N ALA A 39 -5.84 4.71 -11.81
CA ALA A 39 -5.48 3.45 -12.44
C ALA A 39 -6.35 2.28 -11.92
N ILE A 40 -6.69 2.28 -10.63
CA ILE A 40 -7.63 1.31 -10.02
C ILE A 40 -9.01 1.44 -10.65
N LYS A 41 -9.54 2.67 -10.81
CA LYS A 41 -10.85 2.88 -11.45
C LYS A 41 -10.87 2.30 -12.87
N LYS A 42 -9.86 2.63 -13.68
CA LYS A 42 -9.74 2.14 -15.06
C LYS A 42 -9.73 0.63 -15.15
N VAL A 43 -8.92 -0.03 -14.32
CA VAL A 43 -8.81 -1.50 -14.37
C VAL A 43 -10.07 -2.18 -13.82
N SER A 44 -10.75 -1.55 -12.85
CA SER A 44 -12.03 -2.03 -12.32
C SER A 44 -13.11 -2.03 -13.40
N THR A 45 -13.22 -0.96 -14.19
CA THR A 45 -14.14 -0.93 -15.35
C THR A 45 -13.82 -2.00 -16.39
N LYS A 46 -12.54 -2.35 -16.57
CA LYS A 46 -12.12 -3.34 -17.58
C LYS A 46 -12.36 -4.80 -17.17
N TYR A 47 -12.15 -5.15 -15.90
CA TYR A 47 -12.17 -6.56 -15.44
C TYR A 47 -13.27 -6.86 -14.42
N ASN A 48 -14.00 -5.85 -13.95
CA ASN A 48 -15.13 -5.98 -13.02
C ASN A 48 -14.85 -6.88 -11.79
N PHE A 49 -13.66 -6.76 -11.21
CA PHE A 49 -13.28 -7.48 -9.99
C PHE A 49 -13.75 -6.75 -8.73
N ARG A 50 -13.85 -7.49 -7.62
CA ARG A 50 -14.20 -6.93 -6.32
C ARG A 50 -12.94 -6.49 -5.59
N LEU A 51 -12.91 -5.23 -5.15
CA LEU A 51 -11.85 -4.67 -4.33
C LEU A 51 -12.38 -4.43 -2.92
N TYR A 52 -12.00 -5.28 -1.98
CA TYR A 52 -12.51 -5.24 -0.61
C TYR A 52 -11.68 -4.33 0.30
N ALA A 53 -10.36 -4.36 0.15
CA ALA A 53 -9.49 -3.45 0.88
C ALA A 53 -8.40 -2.86 0.02
N LEU A 54 -8.07 -1.60 0.29
CA LEU A 54 -7.01 -0.85 -0.34
C LEU A 54 -6.28 -0.04 0.72
N CYS A 55 -4.94 -0.07 0.71
CA CYS A 55 -4.13 0.86 1.48
C CYS A 55 -2.85 1.22 0.71
N ILE A 56 -2.75 2.48 0.27
CA ILE A 56 -1.59 3.02 -0.44
C ILE A 56 -0.62 3.61 0.59
N MET A 57 0.42 2.86 0.92
CA MET A 57 1.48 3.29 1.82
C MET A 57 2.48 4.21 1.07
N SER A 58 3.49 4.70 1.77
CA SER A 58 4.51 5.60 1.18
C SER A 58 5.47 4.90 0.20
N ASN A 59 5.67 3.59 0.33
CA ASN A 59 6.56 2.81 -0.56
C ASN A 59 5.96 1.47 -1.05
N HIS A 60 4.70 1.17 -0.72
CA HIS A 60 4.02 -0.04 -1.20
C HIS A 60 2.51 0.14 -1.18
N VAL A 61 1.78 -0.77 -1.83
CA VAL A 61 0.31 -0.79 -1.84
C VAL A 61 -0.17 -2.16 -1.44
N HIS A 62 -1.19 -2.20 -0.57
CA HIS A 62 -1.89 -3.39 -0.15
C HIS A 62 -3.29 -3.46 -0.76
N TYR A 63 -3.71 -4.66 -1.17
CA TYR A 63 -5.03 -4.92 -1.71
C TYR A 63 -5.62 -6.20 -1.12
N LEU A 64 -6.94 -6.25 -1.04
CA LEU A 64 -7.70 -7.49 -0.98
C LEU A 64 -8.62 -7.54 -2.20
N ILE A 65 -8.27 -8.38 -3.17
CA ILE A 65 -8.98 -8.49 -4.45
C ILE A 65 -9.58 -9.88 -4.58
N GLU A 66 -10.84 -9.94 -4.98
CA GLU A 66 -11.47 -11.15 -5.51
C GLU A 66 -11.72 -10.93 -7.01
N PRO A 67 -10.95 -11.59 -7.88
CA PRO A 67 -11.16 -11.49 -9.32
C PRO A 67 -12.43 -12.25 -9.72
N LEU A 68 -13.11 -11.79 -10.78
CA LEU A 68 -14.27 -12.51 -11.31
C LEU A 68 -13.87 -13.87 -11.89
N GLN A 69 -12.76 -13.89 -12.65
CA GLN A 69 -12.11 -15.10 -13.13
C GLN A 69 -10.68 -15.18 -12.57
N PRO A 70 -10.21 -16.35 -12.09
CA PRO A 70 -8.88 -16.47 -11.48
C PRO A 70 -7.75 -15.96 -12.38
N GLU A 71 -7.86 -16.17 -13.69
CA GLU A 71 -6.87 -15.83 -14.72
C GLU A 71 -6.77 -14.32 -14.97
N ASP A 72 -7.71 -13.52 -14.46
CA ASP A 72 -7.69 -12.07 -14.60
C ASP A 72 -6.80 -11.41 -13.56
N LEU A 73 -6.53 -12.05 -12.42
CA LEU A 73 -5.69 -11.46 -11.38
C LEU A 73 -4.30 -11.02 -11.89
N PRO A 74 -3.57 -11.84 -12.68
CA PRO A 74 -2.32 -11.42 -13.30
C PRO A 74 -2.49 -10.26 -14.28
N LYS A 75 -3.60 -10.20 -15.02
CA LYS A 75 -3.87 -9.15 -16.01
C LYS A 75 -4.19 -7.82 -15.32
N ILE A 76 -5.02 -7.84 -14.27
CA ILE A 76 -5.33 -6.70 -13.40
C ILE A 76 -4.05 -6.13 -12.82
N MET A 77 -3.24 -7.00 -12.18
CA MET A 77 -2.00 -6.55 -11.55
C MET A 77 -0.94 -6.12 -12.55
N HIS A 78 -0.91 -6.71 -13.76
CA HIS A 78 -0.04 -6.24 -14.83
C HIS A 78 -0.42 -4.82 -15.25
N PHE A 79 -1.71 -4.58 -15.55
CA PHE A 79 -2.21 -3.25 -15.91
C PHE A 79 -1.87 -2.22 -14.83
N LEU A 80 -2.22 -2.50 -13.56
CA LEU A 80 -1.95 -1.58 -12.46
C LEU A 80 -0.46 -1.25 -12.37
N ASN A 81 0.41 -2.25 -12.35
CA ASN A 81 1.84 -2.03 -12.15
C ASN A 81 2.48 -1.35 -13.38
N TRP A 82 2.11 -1.74 -14.60
CA TRP A 82 2.65 -1.16 -15.84
C TRP A 82 2.19 0.30 -16.01
N TYR A 83 0.88 0.55 -15.94
CA TYR A 83 0.31 1.87 -16.15
C TYR A 83 0.87 2.88 -15.14
N THR A 84 0.89 2.49 -13.86
CA THR A 84 1.41 3.37 -12.80
C THR A 84 2.92 3.56 -12.89
N ALA A 85 3.70 2.52 -13.23
CA ALA A 85 5.15 2.67 -13.42
C ALA A 85 5.48 3.66 -14.56
N MET A 86 4.76 3.57 -15.68
CA MET A 86 4.88 4.50 -16.79
C MET A 86 4.59 5.94 -16.35
N CYS A 87 3.44 6.17 -15.70
CA CYS A 87 3.07 7.50 -15.21
C CYS A 87 4.09 8.04 -14.20
N PHE A 88 4.51 7.23 -13.22
CA PHE A 88 5.43 7.66 -12.17
C PHE A 88 6.82 7.93 -12.69
N ASN A 89 7.34 7.14 -13.62
CA ASN A 89 8.62 7.40 -14.25
C ASN A 89 8.61 8.75 -14.98
N ARG A 90 7.52 9.07 -15.70
CA ARG A 90 7.35 10.39 -16.33
C ARG A 90 7.24 11.52 -15.29
N MET A 91 6.35 11.38 -14.30
CA MET A 91 6.10 12.40 -13.27
C MET A 91 7.32 12.69 -12.39
N LEU A 92 8.15 11.68 -12.14
CA LEU A 92 9.32 11.78 -11.25
C LEU A 92 10.63 11.90 -12.03
N LYS A 93 10.59 12.02 -13.36
CA LYS A 93 11.76 12.06 -14.25
C LYS A 93 12.75 10.92 -13.99
N ARG A 94 12.22 9.70 -13.90
CA ARG A 94 12.99 8.47 -13.64
C ARG A 94 12.97 7.54 -14.84
N THR A 95 13.99 6.70 -14.90
CA THR A 95 14.08 5.57 -15.82
C THR A 95 14.23 4.27 -15.04
N GLY A 96 14.07 3.14 -15.72
CA GLY A 96 14.19 1.81 -15.12
C GLY A 96 12.97 1.34 -14.32
N HIS A 97 13.16 0.29 -13.51
CA HIS A 97 12.08 -0.35 -12.77
C HIS A 97 11.58 0.52 -11.61
N PHE A 98 10.30 0.91 -11.67
CA PHE A 98 9.62 1.60 -10.57
C PHE A 98 9.25 0.62 -9.44
N TRP A 99 8.78 -0.58 -9.79
CA TRP A 99 8.41 -1.63 -8.84
C TRP A 99 9.59 -2.57 -8.61
N GLU A 100 9.83 -2.96 -7.34
CA GLU A 100 10.97 -3.81 -6.94
C GLU A 100 10.94 -5.17 -7.64
N LYS A 101 9.76 -5.78 -7.67
CA LYS A 101 9.53 -7.11 -8.22
C LYS A 101 8.06 -7.27 -8.58
N ARG A 102 7.73 -8.42 -9.17
CA ARG A 102 6.33 -8.84 -9.32
C ARG A 102 5.62 -8.81 -7.96
N TYR A 103 4.36 -8.39 -7.97
CA TYR A 103 3.52 -8.36 -6.78
C TYR A 103 3.54 -9.69 -6.01
N TYR A 104 3.51 -9.59 -4.69
CA TYR A 104 3.23 -10.72 -3.81
C TYR A 104 1.71 -10.95 -3.76
N SER A 105 1.29 -12.21 -3.70
CA SER A 105 -0.11 -12.60 -3.60
C SER A 105 -0.25 -13.82 -2.70
N ASN A 106 -1.18 -13.78 -1.76
CA ASN A 106 -1.58 -14.92 -0.94
C ASN A 106 -3.11 -15.08 -1.02
N GLY A 107 -3.57 -16.21 -1.54
CA GLY A 107 -4.99 -16.49 -1.76
C GLY A 107 -5.63 -17.27 -0.62
N PHE A 108 -6.93 -17.11 -0.46
CA PHE A 108 -7.78 -17.89 0.43
C PHE A 108 -9.21 -17.98 -0.09
N PRO A 109 -9.96 -19.05 0.26
CA PRO A 109 -11.38 -19.14 -0.10
C PRO A 109 -12.13 -17.91 0.39
N SER A 110 -12.95 -17.28 -0.45
CA SER A 110 -13.76 -16.11 -0.06
C SER A 110 -14.77 -16.43 1.06
N SER A 111 -15.09 -17.72 1.26
CA SER A 111 -15.89 -18.24 2.37
C SER A 111 -15.17 -18.25 3.73
N ASP A 112 -13.84 -18.11 3.76
CA ASP A 112 -13.05 -18.03 4.98
C ASP A 112 -13.16 -16.64 5.60
N LYS A 113 -14.23 -16.46 6.38
CA LYS A 113 -14.63 -15.17 6.99
C LYS A 113 -13.59 -14.67 7.99
N GLU A 114 -13.03 -15.55 8.80
CA GLU A 114 -12.02 -15.18 9.79
C GLU A 114 -10.75 -14.66 9.11
N ARG A 115 -10.26 -15.37 8.09
CA ARG A 115 -9.10 -14.94 7.32
C ARG A 115 -9.37 -13.65 6.55
N ALA A 116 -10.57 -13.47 6.02
CA ALA A 116 -11.00 -12.22 5.39
C ALA A 116 -10.92 -11.04 6.36
N LEU A 117 -11.58 -11.13 7.52
CA LEU A 117 -11.59 -10.08 8.54
C LEU A 117 -10.20 -9.75 9.06
N ASN A 118 -9.38 -10.77 9.34
CA ASN A 118 -8.00 -10.58 9.76
C ASN A 118 -7.15 -9.90 8.69
N THR A 119 -7.37 -10.22 7.41
CA THR A 119 -6.68 -9.59 6.28
C THR A 119 -7.11 -8.14 6.09
N LEU A 120 -8.41 -7.85 6.15
CA LEU A 120 -8.95 -6.48 6.13
C LEU A 120 -8.31 -5.62 7.24
N ARG A 121 -8.36 -6.11 8.48
CA ARG A 121 -7.75 -5.44 9.65
C ARG A 121 -6.25 -5.25 9.49
N TYR A 122 -5.54 -6.26 8.95
CA TYR A 122 -4.12 -6.12 8.65
C TYR A 122 -3.89 -4.98 7.65
N ILE A 123 -4.61 -4.96 6.52
CA ILE A 123 -4.46 -3.94 5.47
C ILE A 123 -4.71 -2.55 6.04
N HIS A 124 -5.87 -2.33 6.66
CA HIS A 124 -6.25 -1.04 7.27
C HIS A 124 -5.32 -0.63 8.41
N GLY A 125 -4.75 -1.58 9.14
CA GLY A 125 -3.82 -1.34 10.24
C GLY A 125 -2.38 -1.05 9.83
N ASN A 126 -2.01 -1.15 8.54
CA ASN A 126 -0.62 -0.93 8.10
C ASN A 126 -0.09 0.49 8.38
N PRO A 127 -0.85 1.59 8.17
CA PRO A 127 -0.40 2.93 8.53
C PRO A 127 -0.04 3.05 10.01
N LYS A 128 -0.85 2.46 10.90
CA LYS A 128 -0.58 2.38 12.34
C LYS A 128 0.67 1.55 12.64
N ALA A 129 0.76 0.36 12.06
CA ALA A 129 1.91 -0.54 12.23
C ALA A 129 3.23 0.08 11.79
N ALA A 130 3.21 0.90 10.73
CA ALA A 130 4.36 1.63 10.21
C ALA A 130 4.64 2.95 10.95
N LYS A 131 3.88 3.27 12.01
CA LYS A 131 3.94 4.54 12.75
C LYS A 131 3.72 5.79 11.88
N MET A 132 3.00 5.65 10.76
CA MET A 132 2.61 6.78 9.91
C MET A 132 1.42 7.55 10.49
N ARG A 133 0.59 6.86 11.30
CA ARG A 133 -0.59 7.40 11.97
C ARG A 133 -0.75 6.74 13.34
N CYS A 134 -1.40 7.42 14.29
CA CYS A 134 -1.70 6.84 15.61
C CYS A 134 -2.87 5.84 15.55
N GLY A 135 -3.84 6.08 14.66
CA GLY A 135 -5.04 5.25 14.47
C GLY A 135 -5.06 4.50 13.14
N PHE A 136 -6.19 3.84 12.87
CA PHE A 136 -6.47 3.16 11.59
C PHE A 136 -6.86 4.16 10.49
N PHE A 137 -7.35 5.32 10.88
CA PHE A 137 -7.75 6.36 9.96
C PHE A 137 -6.59 6.82 9.08
N TYR A 138 -6.81 6.80 7.76
CA TYR A 138 -5.86 7.26 6.77
C TYR A 138 -6.55 7.48 5.42
N ASP A 139 -6.45 8.70 4.87
CA ASP A 139 -7.12 9.13 3.62
C ASP A 139 -6.91 8.20 2.41
N PHE A 140 -5.79 7.47 2.39
CA PHE A 140 -5.42 6.56 1.30
C PHE A 140 -5.53 5.08 1.69
N SER A 141 -6.37 4.80 2.67
CA SER A 141 -6.85 3.49 3.07
C SER A 141 -8.37 3.50 3.02
N ASN A 142 -9.01 2.45 2.51
CA ASN A 142 -10.48 2.38 2.49
C ASN A 142 -11.09 2.03 3.86
N TYR A 143 -10.36 2.19 4.96
CA TYR A 143 -10.86 1.95 6.31
C TYR A 143 -12.06 2.85 6.67
N GLY A 144 -12.09 4.09 6.16
CA GLY A 144 -13.20 5.01 6.38
C GLY A 144 -14.52 4.49 5.81
N SER A 145 -14.49 3.80 4.67
CA SER A 145 -15.68 3.12 4.12
C SER A 145 -16.26 2.06 5.07
N TYR A 146 -15.42 1.41 5.87
CA TYR A 146 -15.86 0.41 6.86
C TYR A 146 -16.29 1.02 8.19
N GLU A 147 -15.61 2.08 8.64
CA GLU A 147 -15.92 2.74 9.92
C GLU A 147 -17.12 3.70 9.82
N CYS A 148 -17.22 4.44 8.71
CA CYS A 148 -18.19 5.50 8.51
C CYS A 148 -19.27 5.15 7.47
N LEU A 149 -19.26 3.92 6.95
CA LEU A 149 -20.22 3.42 5.95
C LEU A 149 -20.32 4.28 4.68
N THR A 150 -19.22 4.93 4.32
CA THR A 150 -19.16 5.78 3.14
C THR A 150 -18.90 4.97 1.86
N ASN A 151 -19.39 5.49 0.73
CA ASN A 151 -19.15 4.93 -0.59
C ASN A 151 -18.03 5.71 -1.29
N ASP A 152 -16.91 5.04 -1.54
CA ASP A 152 -15.73 5.62 -2.20
C ASP A 152 -15.73 5.44 -3.74
N GLY A 153 -16.71 4.72 -4.29
CA GLY A 153 -16.87 4.46 -5.73
C GLY A 153 -15.83 3.50 -6.34
N LEU A 154 -14.95 2.91 -5.53
CA LEU A 154 -13.87 2.00 -5.94
C LEU A 154 -13.91 0.65 -5.22
N THR A 155 -14.27 0.66 -3.94
CA THR A 155 -14.24 -0.51 -3.07
C THR A 155 -15.64 -0.96 -2.71
N GLN A 156 -15.74 -2.21 -2.27
CA GLN A 156 -16.97 -2.84 -1.82
C GLN A 156 -16.73 -3.46 -0.45
N TRP A 157 -17.76 -3.59 0.36
CA TRP A 157 -17.63 -4.34 1.62
C TRP A 157 -17.54 -5.84 1.34
N HIS A 158 -16.64 -6.50 2.07
CA HIS A 158 -16.51 -7.95 2.01
C HIS A 158 -17.72 -8.63 2.67
N PRO A 159 -18.25 -9.77 2.15
CA PRO A 159 -19.34 -10.51 2.78
C PRO A 159 -19.13 -10.79 4.28
N ALA A 160 -17.94 -11.26 4.66
CA ALA A 160 -17.55 -11.44 6.06
C ALA A 160 -17.69 -10.18 6.97
N PHE A 161 -17.62 -8.96 6.42
CA PHE A 161 -17.94 -7.74 7.18
C PHE A 161 -19.45 -7.54 7.32
N LEU A 162 -20.19 -7.75 6.23
CA LEU A 162 -21.65 -7.61 6.20
C LEU A 162 -22.34 -8.60 7.14
N GLU A 163 -21.74 -9.75 7.37
CA GLU A 163 -22.26 -10.78 8.27
C GLU A 163 -21.89 -10.58 9.75
N LEU A 164 -21.18 -9.51 10.11
CA LEU A 164 -20.83 -9.24 11.51
C LEU A 164 -22.06 -8.97 12.38
N ALA A 165 -23.14 -8.45 11.81
CA ALA A 165 -24.37 -8.07 12.48
C ALA A 165 -25.53 -7.99 11.48
N ASN A 166 -26.73 -7.66 11.97
CA ASN A 166 -27.93 -7.56 11.14
C ASN A 166 -28.07 -6.18 10.45
N THR A 167 -27.40 -5.15 10.98
CA THR A 167 -27.40 -3.78 10.44
C THR A 167 -25.98 -3.33 10.10
N LEU A 168 -25.85 -2.43 9.12
CA LEU A 168 -24.54 -1.94 8.69
C LEU A 168 -23.85 -1.14 9.80
N GLU A 169 -24.61 -0.38 10.58
CA GLU A 169 -24.11 0.40 11.71
C GLU A 169 -23.50 -0.49 12.79
N GLU A 170 -24.14 -1.61 13.11
CA GLU A 170 -23.59 -2.60 14.03
C GLU A 170 -22.36 -3.30 13.46
N CYS A 171 -22.36 -3.61 12.15
CA CYS A 171 -21.18 -4.15 11.46
C CYS A 171 -19.98 -3.20 11.57
N ALA A 172 -20.18 -1.91 11.28
CA ALA A 172 -19.16 -0.88 11.42
C ALA A 172 -18.63 -0.78 12.85
N GLN A 173 -19.53 -0.79 13.85
CA GLN A 173 -19.15 -0.70 15.26
C GLN A 173 -18.38 -1.94 15.75
N LYS A 174 -18.83 -3.15 15.38
CA LYS A 174 -18.10 -4.40 15.67
C LYS A 174 -16.74 -4.43 15.00
N TYR A 175 -16.66 -4.03 13.73
CA TYR A 175 -15.40 -3.98 12.98
C TYR A 175 -14.41 -2.96 13.58
N LYS A 176 -14.90 -1.77 13.96
CA LYS A 176 -14.11 -0.76 14.69
C LYS A 176 -13.56 -1.31 16.00
N GLY A 177 -14.40 -2.00 16.79
CA GLY A 177 -13.97 -2.68 18.02
C GLY A 177 -12.91 -3.75 17.76
N PHE A 178 -13.09 -4.56 16.72
CA PHE A 178 -12.13 -5.58 16.27
C PHE A 178 -10.78 -4.99 15.83
N CYS A 179 -10.80 -3.83 15.15
CA CYS A 179 -9.60 -3.09 14.74
C CYS A 179 -8.87 -2.46 15.92
N ARG A 180 -9.58 -1.91 16.92
CA ARG A 180 -8.96 -1.34 18.14
C ARG A 180 -8.09 -2.36 18.89
N LYS A 181 -8.47 -3.64 18.89
CA LYS A 181 -7.71 -4.73 19.50
C LYS A 181 -6.44 -5.13 18.72
N TYR A 182 -6.20 -4.56 17.54
CA TYR A 182 -5.05 -4.90 16.72
C TYR A 182 -3.73 -4.44 17.35
N LYS A 183 -2.83 -5.40 17.57
CA LYS A 183 -1.44 -5.18 18.02
C LYS A 183 -0.49 -5.61 16.89
N PRO A 184 0.16 -4.65 16.20
CA PRO A 184 1.11 -4.97 15.14
C PRO A 184 2.29 -5.78 15.69
N LYS A 185 2.59 -6.92 15.07
CA LYS A 185 3.82 -7.67 15.37
C LYS A 185 5.00 -6.97 14.69
N GLN A 186 6.09 -6.74 15.41
CA GLN A 186 7.34 -6.23 14.81
C GLN A 186 7.88 -7.27 13.82
N LYS A 187 8.16 -6.85 12.59
CA LYS A 187 8.81 -7.72 11.60
C LYS A 187 10.29 -7.83 11.93
N LYS A 188 10.77 -9.05 12.22
CA LYS A 188 12.20 -9.32 12.37
C LYS A 188 12.93 -8.93 11.07
N GLY A 189 14.03 -8.18 11.19
CA GLY A 189 14.88 -7.84 10.04
C GLY A 189 15.39 -9.11 9.36
N LYS A 190 15.36 -9.16 8.03
CA LYS A 190 16.00 -10.26 7.29
C LYS A 190 17.51 -10.09 7.38
N LYS A 191 18.21 -11.07 7.95
CA LYS A 191 19.67 -11.11 7.93
C LYS A 191 20.14 -11.48 6.52
N CYS A 192 21.00 -10.65 5.92
CA CYS A 192 21.65 -10.95 4.65
C CYS A 192 23.03 -11.55 4.94
N HIS A 193 23.15 -12.87 4.88
CA HIS A 193 24.42 -13.58 5.16
C HIS A 193 25.38 -13.63 3.96
N TRP A 194 24.88 -13.42 2.74
CA TRP A 194 25.66 -13.59 1.51
C TRP A 194 26.84 -12.61 1.42
N GLY A 195 26.65 -11.35 1.84
CA GLY A 195 27.70 -10.32 1.77
C GLY A 195 28.56 -10.21 3.02
N SER A 196 28.15 -10.73 4.17
CA SER A 196 28.82 -10.41 5.45
C SER A 196 30.22 -11.02 5.55
N LYS A 197 30.45 -12.22 4.99
CA LYS A 197 31.79 -12.85 4.96
C LYS A 197 32.67 -12.29 3.85
N PHE A 198 32.11 -12.10 2.65
CA PHE A 198 32.84 -11.61 1.48
C PHE A 198 33.26 -10.14 1.63
N LEU A 199 32.35 -9.26 2.06
CA LEU A 199 32.65 -7.85 2.32
C LEU A 199 33.56 -7.67 3.54
N GLY A 200 33.48 -8.56 4.54
CA GLY A 200 34.38 -8.52 5.70
C GLY A 200 35.86 -8.61 5.31
N GLY A 201 36.21 -9.41 4.31
CA GLY A 201 37.58 -9.50 3.78
C GLY A 201 38.00 -8.32 2.89
N ILE A 202 37.04 -7.69 2.19
CA ILE A 202 37.29 -6.53 1.31
C ILE A 202 37.46 -5.24 2.11
N VAL A 203 36.71 -5.05 3.20
CA VAL A 203 36.84 -3.86 4.06
C VAL A 203 38.18 -3.86 4.80
N LEU A 204 38.71 -5.03 5.18
CA LEU A 204 40.02 -5.15 5.84
C LEU A 204 41.21 -4.82 4.92
N SER A 205 41.02 -4.77 3.60
CA SER A 205 42.08 -4.47 2.63
C SER A 205 42.13 -2.99 2.22
N PHE A 206 41.18 -2.16 2.65
CA PHE A 206 41.17 -0.72 2.36
C PHE A 206 41.76 0.15 3.49
N ASP A 207 41.94 -0.39 4.70
CA ASP A 207 42.52 0.32 5.85
C ASP A 207 44.05 0.12 5.95
N GLY A 208 44.73 0.34 4.83
CA GLY A 208 46.17 0.50 4.77
C GLY A 208 46.55 1.96 4.57
N ARG A 209 46.47 2.80 5.63
CA ARG A 209 47.33 3.98 5.92
C ARG A 209 46.74 4.85 7.05
N ASN A 210 47.52 4.95 8.14
CA ASN A 210 47.64 6.07 9.10
C ASN A 210 46.45 7.03 9.29
N SER A 211 45.91 7.11 10.51
CA SER A 211 46.28 8.21 11.44
C SER A 211 45.46 8.19 12.74
N ARG A 212 46.07 8.82 13.74
CA ARG A 212 45.80 8.80 15.18
C ARG A 212 44.42 9.31 15.58
N SER A 213 43.96 8.74 16.69
CA SER A 213 42.80 9.19 17.46
C SER A 213 42.92 10.66 17.86
N THR A 214 41.83 11.41 17.64
CA THR A 214 41.47 12.54 18.49
C THR A 214 39.96 12.56 18.67
N LYS A 215 39.52 12.51 19.93
CA LYS A 215 38.16 12.83 20.36
C LYS A 215 37.86 14.28 19.97
N LYS A 216 36.73 14.54 19.30
CA LYS A 216 36.06 15.84 19.39
C LYS A 216 34.55 15.76 19.13
N ASN A 217 33.86 16.35 20.10
CA ASN A 217 32.47 16.72 20.29
C ASN A 217 31.46 16.60 19.13
N SER A 218 30.32 16.04 19.51
CA SER A 218 29.02 16.13 18.87
C SER A 218 28.61 17.58 18.61
N THR A 219 28.47 17.92 17.34
CA THR A 219 27.67 19.07 16.90
C THR A 219 26.59 18.57 15.95
N LYS A 220 25.34 18.94 16.29
CA LYS A 220 24.10 18.60 15.58
C LYS A 220 24.25 18.93 14.09
N LYS A 221 24.31 17.90 13.24
CA LYS A 221 24.16 18.05 11.80
C LYS A 221 22.66 18.06 11.49
N LYS A 222 22.14 19.24 11.16
CA LYS A 222 20.79 19.45 10.60
C LYS A 222 20.55 18.42 9.50
N GLU A 223 19.47 17.65 9.62
CA GLU A 223 18.92 16.87 8.51
C GLU A 223 18.63 17.84 7.36
N SER A 224 19.44 17.75 6.32
CA SER A 224 19.22 18.50 5.09
C SER A 224 17.96 17.97 4.42
N THR A 225 16.92 18.80 4.40
CA THR A 225 15.75 18.68 3.55
C THR A 225 16.18 18.82 2.08
N LEU A 226 16.78 17.78 1.51
CA LEU A 226 17.21 17.72 0.11
C LEU A 226 16.18 16.95 -0.71
N PHE A 227 14.96 17.48 -0.82
CA PHE A 227 13.99 17.02 -1.82
C PHE A 227 13.09 18.17 -2.29
N ASP A 228 13.70 19.27 -2.68
CA ASP A 228 13.04 20.24 -3.56
C ASP A 228 13.16 19.73 -5.00
N PHE A 229 12.14 18.99 -5.42
CA PHE A 229 11.98 18.59 -6.81
C PHE A 229 11.24 19.68 -7.57
N PRO A 230 11.70 20.07 -8.78
CA PRO A 230 11.07 21.14 -9.54
C PRO A 230 9.63 20.75 -9.93
N PRO A 231 8.68 21.70 -9.96
CA PRO A 231 7.34 21.45 -10.43
C PRO A 231 7.44 21.14 -11.92
N THR A 232 7.07 19.93 -12.34
CA THR A 232 6.97 19.62 -13.77
C THR A 232 5.59 19.07 -14.06
N VAL A 233 4.84 19.95 -14.74
CA VAL A 233 3.70 19.75 -15.63
C VAL A 233 3.07 18.35 -15.55
N MET A 234 1.96 18.28 -14.80
CA MET A 234 0.95 17.25 -15.00
C MET A 234 0.51 17.29 -16.48
N PRO A 235 0.19 16.17 -17.14
CA PRO A 235 -0.83 16.27 -18.18
C PRO A 235 -2.05 16.85 -17.47
N GLU A 236 -2.45 18.06 -17.86
CA GLU A 236 -3.61 18.88 -17.44
C GLU A 236 -4.50 18.26 -16.36
N GLU A 237 -4.87 19.01 -15.31
CA GLU A 237 -5.85 18.62 -14.28
C GLU A 237 -7.01 17.83 -14.86
N ASN A 238 -6.84 16.50 -14.91
CA ASN A 238 -7.78 15.66 -15.60
C ASN A 238 -8.98 15.57 -14.67
N LYS A 239 -10.08 16.20 -15.08
CA LYS A 239 -11.33 16.28 -14.30
C LYS A 239 -11.77 14.90 -13.80
N GLU A 240 -11.49 13.84 -14.56
CA GLU A 240 -11.78 12.47 -14.16
C GLU A 240 -10.88 11.99 -13.00
N ILE A 241 -9.58 12.25 -13.05
CA ILE A 241 -8.64 11.95 -11.96
C ILE A 241 -9.08 12.70 -10.70
N ALA A 242 -9.32 14.01 -10.81
CA ALA A 242 -9.76 14.84 -9.70
C ALA A 242 -11.08 14.32 -9.09
N ARG A 243 -12.04 13.91 -9.93
CA ARG A 243 -13.32 13.33 -9.49
C ARG A 243 -13.16 12.02 -8.73
N VAL A 244 -12.41 11.06 -9.30
CA VAL A 244 -12.18 9.74 -8.66
C VAL A 244 -11.48 9.91 -7.31
N VAL A 245 -10.49 10.79 -7.27
CA VAL A 245 -9.72 11.08 -6.05
C VAL A 245 -10.59 11.76 -5.01
N SER A 246 -11.36 12.77 -5.40
CA SER A 246 -12.22 13.51 -4.49
C SER A 246 -13.22 12.57 -3.83
N GLN A 247 -13.90 11.73 -4.61
CA GLN A 247 -14.83 10.71 -4.09
C GLN A 247 -14.15 9.77 -3.10
N PHE A 248 -12.98 9.23 -3.46
CA PHE A 248 -12.28 8.30 -2.58
C PHE A 248 -11.80 8.94 -1.27
N VAL A 249 -11.19 10.13 -1.35
CA VAL A 249 -10.64 10.83 -0.18
C VAL A 249 -11.74 11.35 0.72
N VAL A 250 -12.81 11.93 0.16
CA VAL A 250 -13.95 12.45 0.96
C VAL A 250 -14.66 11.31 1.68
N ALA A 251 -14.92 10.20 0.99
CA ALA A 251 -15.52 9.02 1.62
C ALA A 251 -14.64 8.49 2.76
N ASN A 252 -13.32 8.48 2.58
CA ASN A 252 -12.39 7.99 3.58
C ASN A 252 -11.89 9.06 4.55
N ARG A 253 -12.54 10.23 4.65
CA ARG A 253 -12.30 11.21 5.72
C ARG A 253 -13.19 10.91 6.92
N PRO A 254 -12.72 11.15 8.16
CA PRO A 254 -13.60 11.01 9.31
C PRO A 254 -14.64 12.12 9.19
N SER A 255 -15.91 11.81 9.41
CA SER A 255 -16.90 12.86 9.59
C SER A 255 -16.43 13.73 10.75
N VAL A 256 -16.09 15.00 10.48
CA VAL A 256 -15.91 15.99 11.54
C VAL A 256 -17.30 16.19 12.13
N ARG A 257 -17.65 15.40 13.14
CA ARG A 257 -18.72 15.81 14.05
C ARG A 257 -18.15 17.03 14.78
N TRP A 258 -18.51 18.21 14.31
CA TRP A 258 -18.51 19.38 15.18
C TRP A 258 -19.44 19.03 16.34
N GLY A 259 -18.85 18.68 17.48
CA GLY A 259 -19.60 18.55 18.72
C GLY A 259 -19.97 19.96 19.15
N GLY A 260 -21.28 20.23 19.18
CA GLY A 260 -21.86 21.20 20.10
C GLY A 260 -21.99 20.60 21.49
#